data_AF-A0A2M8F5X5-F1
#
_entry.id   AF-A0A2M8F5X5-F1
#
_cell.length_a   1.000
_cell.length_b   1.000
_cell.length_c   1.000
_cell.angle_alpha   90.00
_cell.angle_beta   90.00
_cell.angle_gamma   90.00
#
_symmetry.space_group_name_H-M   'P 1'
#
loop_
_entity.id
_entity.type
_entity.pdbx_description
1 polymer ?
#
loop_
_entity_poly.entity_id
_entity_poly.type
_entity_poly.pdbx_seq_one_letter_code
_entity_poly.pdbx_strand_id
1 'polypeptide(L)'
;MAQGDYPPPAPAYSPNSHPSLTRQYSTSRATPFPTNHLPTQTLLDNHNFMELLSITEAADLCGKSIQTVRRMIKQRKIQVKKQKTPQGFNYMIIRASLEEHIPSSNRPSEAASSTPEQSVETNDSPTLATEREHRSLNTEDLLNFRGEVERFSTTIQQLVEQNARDKENFFGLVKTFQDRVVVLEGQIKALEEPKGSWWQFWK
;
A
#
# COMPACT_ATOMS: atom_id res chain seq x y z
N MET A 1 -29.60 -54.42 -5.76
CA MET A 1 -30.36 -53.30 -6.37
C MET A 1 -30.45 -52.20 -5.32
N ALA A 2 -29.56 -51.21 -5.37
CA ALA A 2 -29.57 -50.08 -4.43
C ALA A 2 -30.15 -48.86 -5.17
N GLN A 3 -31.26 -48.34 -4.66
CA GLN A 3 -31.87 -47.10 -5.13
C GLN A 3 -31.00 -45.93 -4.64
N GLY A 4 -30.45 -45.16 -5.57
CA GLY A 4 -29.65 -43.97 -5.27
C GLY A 4 -30.55 -42.77 -5.07
N ASP A 5 -30.53 -42.20 -3.87
CA ASP A 5 -31.10 -40.89 -3.54
C ASP A 5 -30.26 -39.79 -4.20
N TYR A 6 -30.77 -39.23 -5.30
CA TYR A 6 -30.22 -37.99 -5.86
C TYR A 6 -30.95 -36.79 -5.26
N PRO A 7 -30.20 -35.77 -4.76
CA PRO A 7 -30.82 -34.56 -4.24
C PRO A 7 -31.47 -33.75 -5.37
N PRO A 8 -32.57 -33.02 -5.06
CA PRO A 8 -33.31 -32.25 -6.05
C PRO A 8 -32.46 -31.08 -6.61
N PRO A 9 -32.68 -30.69 -7.87
CA PRO A 9 -31.95 -29.60 -8.51
C PRO A 9 -32.28 -28.24 -7.87
N ALA A 10 -31.25 -27.39 -7.77
CA ALA A 10 -31.36 -26.05 -7.21
C ALA A 10 -32.28 -25.13 -8.05
N PRO A 11 -33.04 -24.21 -7.43
CA PRO A 11 -33.91 -23.30 -8.15
C PRO A 11 -33.12 -22.30 -8.99
N ALA A 12 -33.61 -22.05 -10.20
CA ALA A 12 -33.03 -21.12 -11.15
C ALA A 12 -33.06 -19.68 -10.63
N TYR A 13 -31.87 -19.07 -10.51
CA TYR A 13 -31.71 -17.66 -10.14
C TYR A 13 -32.21 -16.78 -11.29
N SER A 14 -33.22 -15.95 -11.05
CA SER A 14 -33.74 -14.97 -12.02
C SER A 14 -33.01 -13.63 -11.83
N PRO A 15 -32.18 -13.17 -12.79
CA PRO A 15 -31.49 -11.90 -12.68
C PRO A 15 -32.34 -10.82 -13.36
N ASN A 16 -33.17 -10.11 -12.59
CA ASN A 16 -33.69 -8.83 -13.08
C ASN A 16 -34.23 -7.97 -11.95
N SER A 17 -33.64 -6.78 -11.79
CA SER A 17 -34.31 -5.49 -11.52
C SER A 17 -33.27 -4.48 -11.00
N HIS A 18 -32.56 -3.81 -11.90
CA HIS A 18 -31.84 -2.59 -11.55
C HIS A 18 -32.80 -1.39 -11.69
N PRO A 19 -33.08 -0.62 -10.62
CA PRO A 19 -33.81 0.64 -10.74
C PRO A 19 -32.90 1.73 -11.29
N SER A 20 -33.27 2.30 -12.44
CA SER A 20 -32.63 3.46 -13.06
C SER A 20 -32.91 4.72 -12.21
N LEU A 21 -31.90 5.17 -11.47
CA LEU A 21 -31.94 6.45 -10.74
C LEU A 21 -31.52 7.60 -11.65
N THR A 22 -32.50 8.24 -12.28
CA THR A 22 -32.33 9.52 -12.98
C THR A 22 -32.11 10.63 -11.96
N ARG A 23 -30.85 11.04 -11.74
CA ARG A 23 -30.52 12.26 -11.00
C ARG A 23 -30.68 13.47 -11.92
N GLN A 24 -31.66 14.33 -11.61
CA GLN A 24 -31.75 15.67 -12.16
C GLN A 24 -30.67 16.55 -11.52
N TYR A 25 -29.79 17.12 -12.33
CA TYR A 25 -28.81 18.12 -11.89
C TYR A 25 -29.48 19.50 -11.88
N SER A 26 -29.60 20.10 -10.70
CA SER A 26 -30.05 21.47 -10.53
C SER A 26 -28.84 22.40 -10.57
N THR A 27 -28.67 23.12 -11.67
CA THR A 27 -27.64 24.14 -11.87
C THR A 27 -28.01 25.42 -11.12
N SER A 28 -27.48 25.57 -9.90
CA SER A 28 -27.60 26.82 -9.14
C SER A 28 -26.57 27.85 -9.64
N ARG A 29 -27.08 29.00 -10.07
CA ARG A 29 -26.36 30.20 -10.53
C ARG A 29 -25.32 30.66 -9.52
N ALA A 30 -24.11 30.92 -10.02
CA ALA A 30 -23.04 31.62 -9.33
C ALA A 30 -23.39 33.11 -9.17
N THR A 31 -23.37 33.60 -7.94
CA THR A 31 -23.32 35.04 -7.63
C THR A 31 -21.86 35.46 -7.45
N PRO A 32 -21.40 36.56 -8.08
CA PRO A 32 -20.06 37.10 -7.84
C PRO A 32 -20.01 37.80 -6.47
N PHE A 33 -19.11 37.36 -5.60
CA PHE A 33 -18.83 38.05 -4.33
C PHE A 33 -17.88 39.24 -4.55
N PRO A 34 -18.08 40.36 -3.83
CA PRO A 34 -17.26 41.55 -3.93
C PRO A 34 -15.89 41.36 -3.24
N THR A 35 -14.85 41.80 -3.93
CA THR A 35 -13.46 41.94 -3.49
C THR A 35 -13.33 43.06 -2.45
N ASN A 36 -13.20 42.69 -1.18
CA ASN A 36 -12.68 43.59 -0.14
C ASN A 36 -11.22 43.25 0.14
N HIS A 37 -10.33 44.06 -0.41
CA HIS A 37 -8.93 44.12 -0.01
C HIS A 37 -8.82 44.88 1.31
N LEU A 38 -8.29 44.22 2.35
CA LEU A 38 -7.72 44.86 3.53
C LEU A 38 -6.33 44.27 3.77
N PRO A 39 -5.32 45.11 4.08
CA PRO A 39 -3.94 44.67 4.30
C PRO A 39 -3.81 44.24 5.77
N THR A 40 -3.83 42.94 6.03
CA THR A 40 -3.52 42.42 7.37
C THR A 40 -2.02 42.24 7.50
N GLN A 41 -1.51 43.01 8.46
CA GLN A 41 -0.15 43.08 8.96
C GLN A 41 0.53 41.71 9.07
N THR A 42 1.79 41.67 8.64
CA THR A 42 2.75 40.59 8.88
C THR A 42 3.04 40.48 10.37
N LEU A 43 2.25 39.67 11.06
CA LEU A 43 2.58 39.17 12.39
C LEU A 43 3.51 37.97 12.17
N LEU A 44 4.77 38.16 12.54
CA LEU A 44 5.78 37.11 12.63
C LEU A 44 5.36 36.16 13.76
N ASP A 45 4.37 35.33 13.50
CA ASP A 45 4.01 34.23 14.38
C ASP A 45 5.13 33.20 14.31
N ASN A 46 5.65 32.87 15.49
CA ASN A 46 6.54 31.76 15.73
C ASN A 46 6.01 30.53 14.99
N HIS A 47 6.65 30.25 13.85
CA HIS A 47 6.44 29.08 13.02
C HIS A 47 6.91 27.84 13.79
N ASN A 48 6.18 27.50 14.86
CA ASN A 48 6.06 26.14 15.32
C ASN A 48 5.22 25.45 14.24
N PHE A 49 5.87 25.14 13.12
CA PHE A 49 5.28 24.39 12.02
C PHE A 49 4.69 23.14 12.64
N MET A 50 3.35 23.12 12.76
CA MET A 50 2.66 21.87 13.04
C MET A 50 2.91 21.00 11.82
N GLU A 51 3.99 20.21 11.91
CA GLU A 51 4.43 19.32 10.86
C GLU A 51 3.31 18.30 10.66
N LEU A 52 2.66 18.43 9.51
CA LEU A 52 1.50 17.64 9.11
C LEU A 52 2.02 16.49 8.26
N LEU A 53 1.92 15.28 8.78
CA LEU A 53 2.40 14.06 8.16
C LEU A 53 1.24 13.34 7.47
N SER A 54 1.54 12.68 6.35
CA SER A 54 0.64 11.71 5.75
C SER A 54 0.51 10.45 6.61
N ILE A 55 -0.54 9.64 6.36
CA ILE A 55 -0.75 8.38 7.10
C ILE A 55 0.43 7.41 6.89
N THR A 56 1.05 7.42 5.72
CA THR A 56 2.21 6.58 5.39
C THR A 56 3.44 7.02 6.17
N GLU A 57 3.78 8.31 6.15
CA GLU A 57 4.93 8.83 6.92
C GLU A 57 4.75 8.62 8.43
N ALA A 58 3.52 8.76 8.93
CA ALA A 58 3.21 8.48 10.34
C ALA A 58 3.36 6.99 10.69
N ALA A 59 3.05 6.09 9.76
CA ALA A 59 3.24 4.65 9.95
C ALA A 59 4.72 4.31 10.06
N ASP A 60 5.54 4.90 9.19
CA ASP A 60 6.99 4.72 9.17
C ASP A 60 7.65 5.29 10.43
N LEU A 61 7.28 6.52 10.83
CA LEU A 61 7.80 7.15 12.06
C LEU A 61 7.44 6.39 13.34
N CYS A 62 6.24 5.81 13.40
CA CYS A 62 5.79 5.07 14.59
C CYS A 62 6.22 3.60 14.59
N GLY A 63 6.74 3.08 13.47
CA GLY A 63 7.00 1.65 13.27
C GLY A 63 5.74 0.79 13.41
N LYS A 64 4.57 1.32 13.01
CA LYS A 64 3.27 0.62 13.06
C LYS A 64 2.65 0.50 11.68
N SER A 65 1.82 -0.50 11.46
CA SER A 65 1.11 -0.64 10.18
C SER A 65 0.15 0.53 9.92
N ILE A 66 -0.03 0.90 8.65
CA ILE A 66 -0.98 1.93 8.18
C ILE A 66 -2.39 1.70 8.75
N GLN A 67 -2.83 0.44 8.85
CA GLN A 67 -4.14 0.09 9.43
C GLN A 67 -4.24 0.44 10.91
N THR A 68 -3.15 0.30 11.66
CA THR A 68 -3.08 0.68 13.07
C THR A 68 -3.22 2.19 13.23
N VAL A 69 -2.51 2.97 12.41
CA VAL A 69 -2.65 4.44 12.38
C VAL A 69 -4.09 4.83 12.05
N ARG A 70 -4.73 4.22 11.03
CA ARG A 70 -6.15 4.46 10.71
C ARG A 70 -7.08 4.14 11.88
N ARG A 71 -6.84 3.08 12.64
CA ARG A 71 -7.62 2.75 13.85
C ARG A 71 -7.42 3.81 14.94
N MET A 72 -6.21 4.32 15.13
CA MET A 72 -5.93 5.42 16.07
C MET A 72 -6.68 6.70 15.69
N ILE A 73 -6.73 7.04 14.40
CA ILE A 73 -7.53 8.16 13.88
C ILE A 73 -9.02 7.97 14.19
N LYS A 74 -9.57 6.78 13.89
CA LYS A 74 -10.99 6.46 14.17
C LYS A 74 -11.32 6.53 15.66
N GLN A 75 -10.40 6.08 16.51
CA GLN A 75 -10.52 6.13 17.97
C GLN A 75 -10.28 7.54 18.54
N ARG A 76 -9.94 8.54 17.72
CA ARG A 76 -9.59 9.90 18.12
C ARG A 76 -8.44 9.97 19.15
N LYS A 77 -7.51 9.02 19.07
CA LYS A 77 -6.31 9.01 19.93
C LYS A 77 -5.27 10.05 19.49
N ILE A 78 -5.19 10.30 18.17
CA ILE A 78 -4.28 11.28 17.59
C ILE A 78 -5.04 12.42 16.93
N GLN A 79 -4.49 13.63 17.00
CA GLN A 79 -5.04 14.80 16.34
C GLN A 79 -4.79 14.76 14.84
N VAL A 80 -5.85 15.02 14.07
CA VAL A 80 -5.80 15.00 12.60
C VAL A 80 -6.51 16.20 11.99
N LYS A 81 -5.96 16.66 10.86
CA LYS A 81 -6.57 17.65 9.98
C LYS A 81 -7.07 16.94 8.72
N LYS A 82 -8.34 17.15 8.36
CA LYS A 82 -8.92 16.62 7.13
C LYS A 82 -8.66 17.60 5.99
N GLN A 83 -8.01 17.13 4.93
CA GLN A 83 -7.83 17.88 3.69
C GLN A 83 -8.80 17.33 2.65
N LYS A 84 -9.64 18.20 2.08
CA LYS A 84 -10.58 17.81 1.00
C LYS A 84 -9.80 17.53 -0.27
N THR A 85 -10.15 16.45 -0.96
CA THR A 85 -9.67 16.12 -2.29
C THR A 85 -10.87 15.83 -3.20
N PRO A 86 -10.73 15.91 -4.55
CA PRO A 86 -11.83 15.56 -5.45
C PRO A 86 -12.36 14.13 -5.24
N GLN A 87 -11.52 13.22 -4.77
CA GLN A 87 -11.84 11.81 -4.50
C GLN A 87 -12.34 11.57 -3.05
N GLY A 88 -12.33 12.59 -2.19
CA GLY A 88 -12.78 12.46 -0.79
C GLY A 88 -11.97 13.31 0.18
N PHE A 89 -11.29 12.65 1.13
CA PHE A 89 -10.50 13.32 2.17
C PHE A 89 -9.17 12.61 2.40
N ASN A 90 -8.10 13.40 2.50
CA ASN A 90 -6.82 12.94 3.04
C ASN A 90 -6.70 13.35 4.52
N TYR A 91 -6.14 12.48 5.34
CA TYR A 91 -5.91 12.76 6.76
C TYR A 91 -4.46 13.13 6.97
N MET A 92 -4.24 14.35 7.45
CA MET A 92 -2.94 14.87 7.82
C MET A 92 -2.80 14.79 9.34
N ILE A 93 -1.80 14.08 9.83
CA ILE A 93 -1.58 13.80 11.26
C ILE A 93 -0.59 14.83 11.81
N ILE A 94 -0.88 15.38 12.98
CA ILE A 94 0.04 16.31 13.64
C ILE A 94 1.15 15.51 14.33
N ARG A 95 2.41 15.77 13.96
CA ARG A 95 3.58 15.05 14.49
C ARG A 95 3.63 14.99 16.01
N ALA A 96 3.43 16.13 16.68
CA ALA A 96 3.44 16.22 18.14
C ALA A 96 2.46 15.26 18.83
N SER A 97 1.25 15.11 18.28
CA SER A 97 0.24 14.20 18.82
C SER A 97 0.59 12.73 18.58
N LEU A 98 1.39 12.43 17.56
CA LEU A 98 1.83 11.07 17.27
C LEU A 98 2.93 10.62 18.24
N GLU A 99 3.87 11.50 18.57
CA GLU A 99 5.02 11.22 19.45
C GLU A 99 4.61 10.78 20.85
N GLU A 100 3.51 11.30 21.39
CA GLU A 100 2.94 10.88 22.67
C GLU A 100 2.56 9.38 22.71
N HIS A 101 2.38 8.76 21.55
CA HIS A 101 1.97 7.36 21.40
C HIS A 101 3.05 6.45 20.82
N ILE A 102 4.24 6.97 20.53
CA ILE A 102 5.39 6.16 20.14
C ILE A 102 6.00 5.59 21.43
N PRO A 103 5.96 4.27 21.65
CA PRO A 103 6.63 3.68 22.81
C PRO A 103 8.13 3.99 22.71
N SER A 104 8.71 4.55 23.78
CA SER A 104 10.12 4.98 23.85
C SER A 104 11.13 3.90 23.46
N SER A 105 10.70 2.63 23.45
CA SER A 105 11.49 1.46 23.05
C SER A 105 11.76 1.37 21.53
N ASN A 106 11.04 2.11 20.69
CA ASN A 106 11.11 1.99 19.23
C ASN A 106 11.68 3.21 18.52
N ARG A 107 12.31 4.16 19.23
CA ARG A 107 13.06 5.24 18.57
C ARG A 107 14.18 4.58 17.76
N PRO A 108 14.15 4.62 16.41
CA PRO A 108 15.30 4.22 15.64
C PRO A 108 16.41 5.20 16.03
N SER A 109 17.48 4.70 16.65
CA SER A 109 18.66 5.49 16.91
C SER A 109 19.17 6.00 15.56
N GLU A 110 19.02 7.30 15.30
CA GLU A 110 19.44 8.02 14.10
C GLU A 110 20.98 8.08 13.93
N ALA A 111 21.71 7.07 14.42
CA ALA A 111 23.17 6.99 14.45
C ALA A 111 23.77 5.90 13.54
N ALA A 112 22.99 5.28 12.64
CA ALA A 112 23.51 4.24 11.75
C ALA A 112 23.05 4.44 10.30
N SER A 113 23.48 5.54 9.69
CA SER A 113 23.49 5.70 8.23
C SER A 113 24.92 5.93 7.77
N SER A 114 25.65 4.85 7.56
CA SER A 114 26.85 4.80 6.73
C SER A 114 26.76 3.58 5.82
N THR A 115 26.37 3.86 4.57
CA THR A 115 26.80 3.28 3.29
C THR A 115 27.64 1.99 3.31
N PRO A 116 27.29 0.96 2.51
CA PRO A 116 28.21 -0.12 2.19
C PRO A 116 28.91 0.18 0.86
N GLU A 117 30.17 0.64 0.93
CA GLU A 117 31.14 0.46 -0.15
C GLU A 117 32.34 -0.35 0.37
N GLN A 118 32.88 -1.11 -0.57
CA GLN A 118 33.69 -2.30 -0.43
C GLN A 118 35.19 -1.95 -0.51
N SER A 119 36.02 -2.32 0.49
CA SER A 119 37.45 -2.66 0.28
C SER A 119 38.17 -3.11 1.56
N VAL A 120 38.56 -4.40 1.59
CA VAL A 120 39.87 -5.01 1.87
C VAL A 120 40.85 -4.37 2.89
N GLU A 121 41.31 -5.25 3.80
CA GLU A 121 42.61 -5.34 4.52
C GLU A 121 42.96 -4.48 5.76
N THR A 122 43.11 -5.24 6.87
CA THR A 122 44.15 -5.23 7.92
C THR A 122 44.60 -3.90 8.54
N ASN A 123 44.34 -3.77 9.85
CA ASN A 123 45.41 -3.61 10.84
C ASN A 123 44.91 -3.81 12.28
N ASP A 124 45.77 -4.43 13.07
CA ASP A 124 45.62 -4.78 14.47
C ASP A 124 45.25 -3.60 15.37
N SER A 125 44.32 -3.82 16.30
CA SER A 125 44.19 -2.96 17.47
C SER A 125 43.73 -3.77 18.69
N PRO A 126 44.32 -3.52 19.87
CA PRO A 126 44.37 -4.50 20.95
C PRO A 126 43.06 -4.58 21.74
N THR A 127 42.58 -5.82 21.83
CA THR A 127 41.93 -6.46 22.98
C THR A 127 41.69 -5.57 24.21
N LEU A 128 40.52 -4.94 24.25
CA LEU A 128 39.86 -4.59 25.51
C LEU A 128 38.96 -5.77 25.90
N ALA A 129 39.57 -6.74 26.58
CA ALA A 129 38.89 -7.84 27.23
C ALA A 129 37.99 -7.30 28.35
N THR A 130 36.81 -6.81 27.97
CA THR A 130 35.68 -6.72 28.91
C THR A 130 35.16 -8.13 29.02
N GLU A 131 35.60 -8.82 30.07
CA GLU A 131 35.14 -10.12 30.53
C GLU A 131 33.61 -10.06 30.69
N ARG A 132 32.90 -10.36 29.61
CA ARG A 132 31.45 -10.58 29.66
C ARG A 132 31.27 -11.87 30.41
N GLU A 133 30.83 -11.77 31.66
CA GLU A 133 30.35 -12.88 32.45
C GLU A 133 29.54 -13.81 31.54
N HIS A 134 30.02 -15.04 31.39
CA HIS A 134 29.31 -16.13 30.74
C HIS A 134 28.06 -16.40 31.57
N ARG A 135 27.01 -15.60 31.31
CA ARG A 135 25.65 -15.87 31.77
C ARG A 135 25.31 -17.23 31.18
N SER A 136 25.31 -18.26 32.02
CA SER A 136 24.95 -19.61 31.61
C SER A 136 23.57 -19.53 30.98
N LEU A 137 23.51 -19.66 29.65
CA LEU A 137 22.25 -19.72 28.93
C LEU A 137 21.50 -20.91 29.51
N ASN A 138 20.35 -20.62 30.14
CA ASN A 138 19.48 -21.65 30.65
C ASN A 138 19.09 -22.55 29.48
N THR A 139 19.14 -23.87 29.69
CA THR A 139 18.80 -24.87 28.66
C THR A 139 17.39 -24.65 28.08
N GLU A 140 16.49 -24.04 28.85
CA GLU A 140 15.14 -23.65 28.41
C GLU A 140 15.14 -22.56 27.32
N ASP A 141 16.06 -21.59 27.38
CA ASP A 141 16.17 -20.53 26.37
C ASP A 141 16.63 -21.09 25.02
N LEU A 142 17.50 -22.10 25.04
CA LEU A 142 17.97 -22.81 23.85
C LEU A 142 16.84 -23.59 23.15
N LEU A 143 15.96 -24.21 23.93
CA LEU A 143 14.79 -24.92 23.38
C LEU A 143 13.76 -23.94 22.79
N ASN A 144 13.53 -22.81 23.46
CA ASN A 144 12.66 -21.75 22.94
C ASN A 144 13.21 -21.15 21.64
N PHE A 145 14.50 -20.86 21.58
CA PHE A 145 15.16 -20.35 20.38
C PHE A 145 15.01 -21.31 19.20
N ARG A 146 15.17 -22.62 19.41
CA ARG A 146 14.98 -23.61 18.35
C ARG A 146 13.55 -23.57 17.78
N GLY A 147 12.54 -23.45 18.65
CA GLY A 147 11.14 -23.31 18.22
C GLY A 147 10.88 -22.03 17.43
N GLU A 148 11.53 -20.92 17.78
CA GLU A 148 11.44 -19.66 17.02
C GLU A 148 12.09 -19.77 15.64
N VAL A 149 13.26 -20.42 15.55
CA VAL A 149 13.95 -20.67 14.28
C VAL A 149 13.10 -21.53 13.35
N GLU A 150 12.41 -22.55 13.85
CA GLU A 150 11.51 -23.38 13.04
C GLU A 150 10.29 -22.58 12.53
N ARG A 151 9.70 -21.71 13.36
CA ARG A 151 8.62 -20.80 12.94
C ARG A 151 9.09 -19.79 11.90
N PHE A 152 10.28 -19.24 12.11
CA PHE A 152 10.89 -18.30 11.18
C PHE A 152 11.16 -18.97 9.82
N SER A 153 11.76 -20.16 9.83
CA SER A 153 11.99 -20.97 8.63
C SER A 153 10.69 -21.24 7.87
N THR A 154 9.63 -21.64 8.60
CA THR A 154 8.29 -21.84 8.02
C THR A 154 7.74 -20.57 7.36
N THR A 155 7.92 -19.41 8.00
CA THR A 155 7.46 -18.12 7.48
C THR A 155 8.19 -17.73 6.20
N ILE A 156 9.51 -17.92 6.16
CA ILE A 156 10.32 -17.69 4.95
C ILE A 156 9.86 -18.59 3.82
N GLN A 157 9.61 -19.88 4.10
CA GLN A 157 9.16 -20.82 3.10
C GLN A 157 7.78 -20.45 2.53
N GLN A 158 6.85 -20.01 3.38
CA GLN A 158 5.55 -19.48 2.93
C GLN A 158 5.70 -18.25 2.05
N LEU A 159 6.62 -17.33 2.39
CA LEU A 159 6.86 -16.12 1.61
C LEU A 159 7.44 -16.46 0.22
N VAL A 160 8.35 -17.43 0.15
CA VAL A 160 8.91 -17.92 -1.12
C VAL A 160 7.84 -18.58 -1.98
N GLU A 161 6.98 -19.41 -1.38
CA GLU A 161 5.88 -20.07 -2.10
C GLU A 161 4.84 -19.06 -2.61
N GLN A 162 4.49 -18.07 -1.79
CA GLN A 162 3.60 -16.99 -2.20
C GLN A 162 4.18 -16.21 -3.37
N ASN A 163 5.47 -15.87 -3.33
CA ASN A 163 6.16 -15.18 -4.41
C ASN A 163 6.16 -16.01 -5.71
N ALA A 164 6.34 -17.33 -5.62
CA ALA A 164 6.24 -18.22 -6.77
C ALA A 164 4.85 -18.18 -7.42
N ARG A 165 3.77 -18.24 -6.61
CA ARG A 165 2.39 -18.12 -7.10
C ARG A 165 2.11 -16.75 -7.73
N ASP A 166 2.61 -15.68 -7.13
CA ASP A 166 2.43 -14.33 -7.66
C ASP A 166 3.14 -14.16 -9.02
N LYS A 167 4.32 -14.75 -9.18
CA LYS A 167 5.02 -14.80 -10.48
C LYS A 167 4.22 -15.57 -11.52
N GLU A 168 3.67 -16.73 -11.17
CA GLU A 168 2.82 -17.52 -12.09
C GLU A 168 1.58 -16.73 -12.52
N ASN A 169 0.89 -16.08 -11.58
CA ASN A 169 -0.24 -15.21 -11.86
C ASN A 169 0.13 -14.05 -12.78
N PHE A 170 1.28 -13.41 -12.52
CA PHE A 170 1.80 -12.33 -13.35
C PHE A 170 2.11 -12.80 -14.78
N PHE A 171 2.79 -13.93 -14.94
CA PHE A 171 3.05 -14.51 -16.26
C PHE A 171 1.77 -14.87 -17.01
N GLY A 172 0.75 -15.37 -16.29
CA GLY A 172 -0.58 -15.58 -16.86
C GLY A 172 -1.18 -14.29 -17.42
N LEU A 173 -1.12 -13.21 -16.65
CA LEU A 173 -1.60 -11.89 -17.10
C LEU A 173 -0.83 -11.40 -18.32
N VAL A 174 0.51 -11.45 -18.30
CA VAL A 174 1.36 -11.05 -19.43
C VAL A 174 1.01 -11.84 -20.69
N LYS A 175 0.78 -13.15 -20.57
CA LYS A 175 0.38 -14.00 -21.70
C LYS A 175 -0.98 -13.57 -22.27
N THR A 176 -1.99 -13.38 -21.42
CA THR A 176 -3.31 -12.91 -21.90
C THR A 176 -3.27 -11.54 -22.56
N PHE A 177 -2.38 -10.66 -22.09
CA PHE A 177 -2.15 -9.35 -22.70
C PHE A 177 -1.49 -9.50 -24.07
N GLN A 178 -0.42 -10.29 -24.18
CA GLN A 178 0.26 -10.58 -25.44
C GLN A 178 -0.69 -11.18 -26.48
N ASP A 179 -1.51 -12.15 -26.10
CA ASP A 179 -2.50 -12.77 -26.98
C ASP A 179 -3.48 -11.72 -27.54
N ARG A 180 -3.94 -10.79 -26.70
CA ARG A 180 -4.81 -9.68 -27.13
C ARG A 180 -4.12 -8.72 -28.06
N VAL A 181 -2.85 -8.39 -27.82
CA VAL A 181 -2.05 -7.53 -28.71
C VAL A 181 -1.93 -8.17 -30.09
N VAL A 182 -1.62 -9.47 -30.17
CA VAL A 182 -1.54 -10.20 -31.45
C VAL A 182 -2.87 -10.19 -32.21
N VAL A 183 -3.99 -10.38 -31.52
CA VAL A 183 -5.33 -10.29 -32.14
C VAL A 183 -5.59 -8.88 -32.68
N LEU A 184 -5.28 -7.84 -31.91
CA LEU A 184 -5.46 -6.45 -32.32
C LEU A 184 -4.56 -6.09 -33.51
N GLU A 185 -3.31 -6.54 -33.53
CA GLU A 185 -2.40 -6.36 -34.67
C GLU A 185 -2.95 -7.02 -35.94
N GLY A 186 -3.55 -8.21 -35.81
CA GLY A 186 -4.23 -8.88 -36.92
C GLY A 186 -5.42 -8.08 -37.45
N GLN A 187 -6.22 -7.50 -36.55
CA GLN A 187 -7.36 -6.65 -36.93
C GLN A 187 -6.91 -5.35 -37.60
N ILE A 188 -5.83 -4.72 -37.11
CA ILE A 188 -5.27 -3.51 -37.71
C ILE A 188 -4.77 -3.80 -39.13
N LYS A 189 -4.02 -4.89 -39.33
CA LYS A 189 -3.56 -5.30 -40.66
C LYS A 189 -4.72 -5.56 -41.63
N ALA A 190 -5.78 -6.22 -41.17
CA ALA A 190 -6.98 -6.45 -41.98
C ALA A 190 -7.73 -5.15 -42.34
N LEU A 191 -7.60 -4.10 -41.53
CA LEU A 191 -8.15 -2.77 -41.82
C LEU A 191 -7.23 -1.93 -42.72
N GLU A 192 -5.92 -2.13 -42.64
CA GLU A 192 -4.89 -1.46 -43.45
C GLU A 192 -4.79 -2.03 -44.87
N GLU A 193 -5.24 -3.27 -45.10
CA GLU A 193 -5.38 -3.78 -46.46
C GLU A 193 -6.24 -2.79 -47.27
N PRO A 194 -5.72 -2.26 -48.40
CA PRO A 194 -6.43 -1.26 -49.17
C PRO A 194 -7.72 -1.91 -49.65
N LYS A 195 -8.83 -1.57 -48.99
CA LYS A 195 -10.18 -1.93 -49.44
C LYS A 195 -10.23 -1.51 -50.88
N GLY A 196 -10.24 -2.51 -51.77
CA GLY A 196 -10.17 -2.33 -53.21
C GLY A 196 -11.04 -1.14 -53.56
N SER A 197 -10.39 -0.11 -54.07
CA SER A 197 -11.01 1.19 -54.24
C SER A 197 -12.36 1.00 -54.93
N TRP A 198 -13.46 1.38 -54.29
CA TRP A 198 -14.80 0.90 -54.69
C TRP A 198 -15.15 1.22 -56.17
N TRP A 199 -14.42 2.16 -56.78
CA TRP A 199 -14.44 2.48 -58.21
C TRP A 199 -13.86 1.41 -59.15
N GLN A 200 -13.10 0.42 -58.68
CA GLN A 200 -12.67 -0.73 -59.49
C GLN A 200 -13.81 -1.73 -59.76
N PHE A 201 -14.92 -1.65 -59.03
CA PHE A 201 -16.08 -2.51 -59.25
C PHE A 201 -16.92 -2.13 -60.49
N TRP A 202 -16.72 -0.92 -61.03
CA TRP A 202 -17.53 -0.37 -62.12
C TRP A 202 -16.86 -0.42 -63.50
N LYS A 203 -15.76 -1.17 -63.66
CA LYS A 203 -15.00 -1.28 -64.91
C LYS A 203 -15.11 -2.69 -65.47
#